data_AF-A0A7T1ICQ6-F1
#
_entry.id   AF-A0A7T1ICQ6-F1
#
_cell.length_a   1.000
_cell.length_b   1.000
_cell.length_c   1.000
_cell.angle_alpha   90.00
_cell.angle_beta   90.00
_cell.angle_gamma   90.00
#
_symmetry.space_group_name_H-M   'P 1'
#
loop_
_entity.id
_entity.type
_entity.pdbx_description
1 polymer ?
#
loop_
_entity_poly.entity_id
_entity_poly.type
_entity_poly.pdbx_seq_one_letter_code
_entity_poly.pdbx_strand_id
1 'polypeptide(L)' 'MSSRRRYGEQPRSVAGRHFIQTQVRTDVYLRVREVMERHNLSASGAVHHLLRERFSLPPLPPFDQQPIPTDSTHG' A
#
# COMPACT_ATOMS: atom_id res chain seq x y z
N MET A 1 -17.06 -11.84 22.64
CA MET A 1 -17.95 -11.41 21.52
C MET A 1 -17.10 -10.57 20.58
N SER A 2 -16.83 -11.06 19.36
CA SER A 2 -16.02 -10.32 18.38
C SER A 2 -16.75 -9.06 17.95
N SER A 3 -16.23 -7.89 18.34
CA SER A 3 -16.63 -6.60 17.80
C SER A 3 -16.34 -6.60 16.30
N ARG A 4 -17.39 -6.80 15.51
CA ARG A 4 -17.36 -6.66 14.06
C ARG A 4 -17.27 -5.17 13.78
N ARG A 5 -16.04 -4.64 13.63
CA ARG A 5 -15.81 -3.21 13.32
C ARG A 5 -16.74 -2.81 12.19
N ARG A 6 -17.52 -1.74 12.40
CA ARG A 6 -18.45 -1.26 11.38
C ARG A 6 -17.65 -0.74 10.19
N TYR A 7 -18.08 -1.11 8.99
CA TYR A 7 -17.49 -0.59 7.77
C TYR A 7 -17.62 0.94 7.76
N GLY A 8 -16.51 1.67 7.59
CA GLY A 8 -16.48 3.14 7.65
C GLY A 8 -16.09 3.73 9.02
N GLU A 9 -15.86 2.90 10.04
CA GLU A 9 -15.29 3.37 11.30
C GLU A 9 -13.79 3.68 11.09
N GLN A 10 -13.51 4.93 10.71
CA GLN A 10 -12.15 5.42 10.52
C GLN A 10 -11.40 5.29 11.86
N PRO A 11 -10.18 4.72 11.88
CA PRO A 11 -9.37 4.73 13.09
C PRO A 11 -9.24 6.16 13.57
N ARG A 12 -9.72 6.46 14.78
CA ARG A 12 -9.52 7.77 15.39
C ARG A 12 -8.02 8.02 15.41
N SER A 13 -7.59 9.09 14.73
CA SER A 13 -6.20 9.54 14.66
C SER A 13 -5.58 9.51 16.05
N VAL A 14 -4.73 8.52 16.32
CA VAL A 14 -3.89 8.51 17.51
C VAL A 14 -2.60 9.22 17.08
N ALA A 15 -2.46 10.47 17.51
CA ALA A 15 -1.33 11.36 17.19
C ALA A 15 -1.19 11.74 15.70
N GLY A 16 -2.15 12.50 15.15
CA GLY A 16 -1.98 13.18 13.85
C GLY A 16 -1.92 12.26 12.63
N ARG A 17 -2.36 11.00 12.73
CA ARG A 17 -2.33 10.04 11.62
C ARG A 17 -3.67 10.05 10.88
N HIS A 18 -3.60 10.20 9.56
CA HIS A 18 -4.76 10.13 8.66
C HIS A 18 -4.79 8.77 7.96
N PHE A 19 -5.97 8.16 7.89
CA PHE A 19 -6.16 6.87 7.22
C PHE A 19 -7.14 7.03 6.05
N ILE A 20 -6.76 6.47 4.90
CA ILE A 20 -7.64 6.34 3.74
C ILE A 20 -8.10 4.88 3.67
N GLN A 21 -9.41 4.68 3.59
CA GLN A 21 -10.03 3.36 3.45
C GLN A 21 -10.89 3.34 2.20
N THR A 22 -10.76 2.27 1.41
CA THR A 22 -11.48 2.07 0.15
C THR A 22 -12.11 0.68 0.14
N GLN A 23 -13.33 0.56 -0.38
CA GLN A 23 -13.91 -0.75 -0.69
C GLN A 23 -13.40 -1.23 -2.05
N VAL A 24 -13.07 -2.51 -2.13
CA VAL A 24 -12.75 -3.18 -3.38
C VAL A 24 -13.58 -4.45 -3.50
N ARG A 25 -13.74 -4.93 -4.73
CA ARG A 25 -14.34 -6.24 -4.97
C ARG A 25 -13.52 -7.35 -4.31
N THR A 26 -14.18 -8.46 -3.97
CA THR A 26 -13.56 -9.61 -3.31
C THR A 26 -12.37 -10.19 -4.07
N ASP A 27 -12.48 -10.29 -5.40
CA ASP A 27 -11.40 -10.78 -6.26
C ASP A 27 -10.16 -9.88 -6.22
N VAL A 28 -10.36 -8.55 -6.23
CA VAL A 28 -9.27 -7.58 -6.06
C VAL A 28 -8.62 -7.73 -4.68
N TYR A 29 -9.42 -7.87 -3.63
CA TYR A 29 -8.90 -8.08 -2.28
C TYR A 29 -8.03 -9.35 -2.19
N LEU A 30 -8.49 -10.47 -2.74
CA LEU A 30 -7.74 -11.73 -2.74
C LEU A 30 -6.42 -11.59 -3.51
N ARG A 31 -6.43 -10.89 -4.65
CA ARG A 31 -5.22 -10.64 -5.42
C ARG A 31 -4.23 -9.76 -4.67
N VAL A 32 -4.70 -8.71 -3.98
CA VAL A 32 -3.85 -7.87 -3.12
C VAL A 32 -3.22 -8.71 -2.01
N ARG A 33 -4.00 -9.58 -1.35
CA ARG A 33 -3.50 -10.47 -0.29
C ARG A 33 -2.41 -11.42 -0.79
N GLU A 34 -2.59 -12.01 -1.96
CA GLU A 34 -1.59 -12.89 -2.59
C GLU A 34 -0.26 -12.14 -2.82
N VAL A 35 -0.31 -10.92 -3.33
CA VAL A 35 0.89 -10.09 -3.57
C VAL A 35 1.56 -9.69 -2.26
N MET A 36 0.78 -9.33 -1.23
CA MET A 36 1.33 -9.04 0.10
C MET A 36 2.13 -10.22 0.64
N GLU A 37 1.59 -11.43 0.56
CA GLU A 37 2.23 -12.64 1.06
C GLU A 37 3.45 -13.04 0.23
N ARG A 38 3.34 -13.02 -1.10
CA ARG A 38 4.43 -13.39 -2.01
C ARG A 38 5.64 -12.45 -1.91
N HIS A 39 5.41 -11.16 -1.71
CA HIS A 39 6.45 -10.14 -1.77
C HIS A 39 6.75 -9.48 -0.42
N ASN A 40 6.14 -9.97 0.67
CA ASN A 40 6.23 -9.39 2.01
C ASN A 40 5.92 -7.87 2.02
N LEU A 41 4.87 -7.47 1.30
CA LEU A 41 4.48 -6.08 1.13
C LEU A 41 3.32 -5.68 2.07
N SER A 42 3.29 -4.40 2.43
CA SER A 42 2.10 -3.79 3.01
C SER A 42 0.94 -3.78 2.00
N ALA A 43 -0.28 -3.58 2.48
CA ALA A 43 -1.46 -3.48 1.60
C ALA A 43 -1.32 -2.35 0.57
N SER A 44 -0.81 -1.18 0.97
CA SER A 44 -0.57 -0.07 0.02
C SER A 44 0.53 -0.42 -0.97
N GLY A 45 1.61 -1.06 -0.52
CA GLY A 45 2.70 -1.53 -1.37
C GLY A 45 2.22 -2.53 -2.42
N ALA A 46 1.39 -3.51 -2.02
CA ALA A 46 0.82 -4.51 -2.92
C ALA A 46 -0.14 -3.92 -3.95
N VAL A 47 -1.02 -2.98 -3.54
CA VAL A 47 -1.89 -2.25 -4.49
C VAL A 47 -1.04 -1.46 -5.49
N HIS A 48 -0.01 -0.76 -5.02
CA HIS A 48 0.85 0.02 -5.89
C HIS A 48 1.65 -0.87 -6.85
N HIS A 49 2.12 -2.04 -6.38
CA HIS A 49 2.77 -3.04 -7.22
C HIS A 49 1.87 -3.50 -8.38
N LEU A 50 0.62 -3.89 -8.09
CA LEU A 50 -0.35 -4.31 -9.12
C LEU A 50 -0.65 -3.20 -10.13
N LEU A 51 -0.72 -1.94 -9.69
CA LEU A 51 -0.90 -0.80 -10.60
C LEU A 51 0.31 -0.66 -11.53
N ARG A 52 1.52 -0.78 -11.00
CA ARG A 52 2.75 -0.68 -11.79
C ARG A 52 2.87 -1.80 -12.81
N GLU A 53 2.57 -3.04 -12.43
CA GLU A 53 2.50 -4.17 -13.38
C GLU A 53 1.53 -3.89 -14.52
N ARG A 54 0.33 -3.38 -14.21
CA ARG A 54 -0.70 -3.06 -15.22
C ARG A 54 -0.28 -1.97 -16.20
N PHE A 55 0.58 -1.05 -15.77
CA PHE A 55 1.12 0.03 -16.60
C PHE A 55 2.53 -0.25 -17.12
N SER A 56 3.02 -1.49 -17.00
CA SER A 56 4.37 -1.90 -17.42
C SER A 56 5.48 -1.03 -16.82
N LEU A 57 5.26 -0.52 -15.61
CA LEU A 57 6.23 0.28 -14.87
C LEU A 57 7.18 -0.66 -14.10
N PRO A 58 8.47 -0.29 -13.93
CA PRO A 58 9.42 -1.09 -13.18
C PRO A 58 8.94 -1.29 -11.73
N PRO A 59 9.28 -2.39 -11.03
CA PRO A 59 8.84 -2.60 -9.65
C PRO A 59 9.32 -1.48 -8.73
N LEU A 60 8.60 -1.27 -7.61
CA LEU A 60 9.08 -0.33 -6.60
C LEU A 60 10.42 -0.81 -6.04
N PRO A 61 11.37 0.10 -5.79
CA PRO A 61 12.54 -0.24 -5.00
C PRO A 61 12.10 -0.74 -3.62
N PRO A 62 12.83 -1.69 -3.02
CA PRO A 62 12.59 -2.12 -1.64
C PRO A 62 12.48 -0.91 -0.70
N PHE A 63 11.51 -0.95 0.21
CA PHE A 63 11.29 0.13 1.18
C PHE A 63 12.51 0.38 2.08
N ASP A 64 13.37 -0.62 2.26
CA ASP A 64 14.57 -0.54 3.09
C ASP A 64 15.77 0.09 2.36
N GLN A 65 15.64 0.39 1.06
CA GLN A 65 16.67 1.15 0.37
C GLN A 65 16.60 2.61 0.80
N GLN A 66 17.66 3.07 1.48
CA GLN A 66 17.87 4.49 1.69
C GLN A 66 17.85 5.19 0.32
N PRO A 67 17.08 6.28 0.16
CA PRO A 67 17.12 7.05 -1.06
C PRO A 67 18.57 7.47 -1.30
N ILE A 68 19.11 7.07 -2.45
CA ILE A 68 20.41 7.55 -2.91
C ILE A 68 20.25 9.07 -3.04
N PRO A 69 21.14 9.90 -2.48
CA PRO A 69 21.07 11.34 -2.67
C PRO A 69 21.12 11.61 -4.16
N THR A 70 19.98 12.01 -4.75
CA THR A 70 19.99 12.60 -6.07
C THR A 70 20.62 13.96 -5.91
N ASP A 71 21.89 14.08 -6.30
CA ASP A 71 22.56 15.37 -6.48
C ASP A 71 21.66 16.22 -7.37
N SER A 72 20.94 17.14 -6.73
CA SER A 72 20.09 18.09 -7.41
C SER A 72 21.00 19.19 -7.92
N THR A 73 21.75 18.88 -8.99
CA THR A 73 22.40 19.90 -9.81
C THR A 73 21.30 20.57 -10.61
N HIS A 74 20.60 21.49 -9.97
CA HIS A 74 19.80 22.50 -10.67
C HIS A 74 20.77 23.61 -11.07
N GLY A 75 21.06 23.69 -12.38
CA GLY A 75 21.66 24.87 -12.99
C GLY A 75 20.68 26.03 -13.09
#